data_AF-A0A819QXX8-F1
#
_entry.id   AF-A0A819QXX8-F1
#
_cell.length_a   1.000
_cell.length_b   1.000
_cell.length_c   1.000
_cell.angle_alpha   90.00
_cell.angle_beta   90.00
_cell.angle_gamma   90.00
#
_symmetry.space_group_name_H-M   'P 1'
#
loop_
_entity.id
_entity.type
_entity.pdbx_description
1 polymer ?
#
loop_
_entity_poly.entity_id
_entity_poly.type
_entity_poly.pdbx_seq_one_letter_code
_entity_poly.pdbx_strand_id
1 'polypeptide(L)'
;MCFCDCSFIYKKLAYLHALTGFLEMVFGIVRLAIFFTPTSATTNTRKSYSQKYVVAFIIDWISSIVPTLVGLFVALIILVILWKLCVFCLNSYNKQKGKNNQDINTSGTLRKLIRNKALRRFVIADCNCPFYKARPKLRFQMRFSLLVAFFILRIIAIALYASSTEGDGGTLAILCAISLIFLFNTLSLDLYRYCVWWHYSPSGDTRCHLRSKQHERYLPYHMVGEYRDPRTLGDRPCTDKPCHKRTLDHIAVFHSNDYQPQDRWRDIPKPPYQAVSNEKKFLCWKSGAIDNQPHYIGFHTTDPESAISIAHSQFRPGKNGWLGAGVYFARSIEGTIGKAKSSGGATIIAEIRMGKVYHVDRDHITKNHPNFKKEIHEYVHHAAWQTEYDTCYMIHHDAFRDEFAIRDADKQIVKWVMVIDQQFDSKVEDYELITEFDTTKCFCI
;
A
#
# COMPACT_ATOMS: atom_id res chain seq x y z
N MET A 1 -17.83 -6.10 -9.48
CA MET A 1 -17.33 -6.34 -8.12
C MET A 1 -15.85 -5.96 -8.11
N CYS A 2 -15.45 -4.92 -7.37
CA CYS A 2 -14.04 -4.63 -7.16
C CYS A 2 -13.46 -5.87 -6.44
N PHE A 3 -12.48 -6.59 -7.01
CA PHE A 3 -11.93 -7.81 -6.39
C PHE A 3 -11.38 -7.56 -4.96
N CYS A 4 -11.19 -6.30 -4.58
CA CYS A 4 -10.66 -5.77 -3.33
C CYS A 4 -11.60 -5.85 -2.10
N ASP A 5 -12.73 -6.56 -2.20
CA ASP A 5 -13.77 -6.58 -1.15
C ASP A 5 -13.90 -7.92 -0.40
N CYS A 6 -13.13 -8.96 -0.77
CA CYS A 6 -13.16 -10.24 -0.06
C CYS A 6 -12.16 -10.33 1.11
N SER A 7 -12.49 -9.77 2.27
CA SER A 7 -11.63 -9.81 3.47
C SER A 7 -11.24 -11.23 3.90
N PHE A 8 -12.13 -12.20 3.67
CA PHE A 8 -11.88 -13.62 3.92
C PHE A 8 -10.65 -14.14 3.16
N ILE A 9 -10.55 -13.86 1.85
CA ILE A 9 -9.39 -14.29 1.04
C ILE A 9 -8.13 -13.62 1.57
N TYR A 10 -8.19 -12.33 1.91
CA TYR A 10 -7.05 -11.60 2.45
C TYR A 10 -6.52 -12.20 3.76
N LYS A 11 -7.38 -12.49 4.73
CA LYS A 11 -6.96 -13.15 5.98
C LYS A 11 -6.34 -14.53 5.75
N LYS A 12 -6.67 -15.17 4.63
CA LYS A 12 -6.15 -16.50 4.25
C LYS A 12 -4.97 -16.45 3.31
N LEU A 13 -4.52 -15.27 2.89
CA LEU A 13 -3.47 -15.09 1.90
C LEU A 13 -2.19 -15.86 2.25
N ALA A 14 -1.79 -15.84 3.53
CA ALA A 14 -0.65 -16.60 4.02
C ALA A 14 -0.76 -18.10 3.75
N TYR A 15 -1.92 -18.67 4.03
CA TYR A 15 -2.16 -20.10 3.85
C TYR A 15 -2.29 -20.47 2.39
N LEU A 16 -2.84 -19.58 1.55
CA LEU A 16 -2.92 -19.78 0.10
C LEU A 16 -1.53 -19.79 -0.55
N HIS A 17 -0.63 -18.88 -0.14
CA HIS A 17 0.78 -18.94 -0.55
C HIS A 17 1.47 -20.21 -0.03
N ALA A 18 1.22 -20.59 1.24
CA ALA A 18 1.77 -21.82 1.83
C ALA A 18 1.39 -23.06 1.01
N LEU A 19 0.12 -23.17 0.67
CA LEU A 19 -0.43 -24.28 -0.10
C LEU A 19 0.17 -24.31 -1.50
N THR A 20 0.27 -23.16 -2.16
CA THR A 20 0.89 -23.03 -3.48
C THR A 20 2.36 -23.44 -3.46
N GLY A 21 3.13 -22.98 -2.46
CA GLY A 21 4.53 -23.37 -2.27
C GLY A 21 4.69 -24.86 -1.94
N PHE A 22 3.81 -25.42 -1.11
CA PHE A 22 3.81 -26.86 -0.80
C PHE A 22 3.54 -27.73 -2.03
N LEU A 23 2.52 -27.39 -2.82
CA LEU A 23 2.21 -28.14 -4.05
C LEU A 23 3.36 -28.02 -5.06
N GLU A 24 3.92 -26.82 -5.25
CA GLU A 24 5.09 -26.63 -6.10
C GLU A 24 6.30 -27.45 -5.62
N MET A 25 6.55 -27.53 -4.31
CA MET A 25 7.60 -28.37 -3.73
C MET A 25 7.38 -29.85 -4.07
N VAL A 26 6.15 -30.37 -3.91
CA VAL A 26 5.84 -31.77 -4.27
C VAL A 26 6.17 -32.03 -5.74
N PHE A 27 5.74 -31.14 -6.64
CA PHE A 27 6.09 -31.23 -8.05
C PHE A 27 7.60 -31.14 -8.30
N GLY A 28 8.30 -30.26 -7.57
CA GLY A 28 9.76 -30.16 -7.62
C GLY A 28 10.47 -31.46 -7.22
N ILE A 29 10.00 -32.13 -6.16
CA ILE A 29 10.52 -33.44 -5.72
C ILE A 29 10.25 -34.52 -6.78
N VAL A 30 9.06 -34.53 -7.39
CA VAL A 30 8.74 -35.47 -8.48
C VAL A 30 9.65 -35.23 -9.68
N ARG A 31 9.89 -33.97 -10.08
CA ARG A 31 10.84 -33.64 -11.16
C ARG A 31 12.26 -34.10 -10.82
N LEU A 32 12.71 -33.89 -9.57
CA LEU A 32 14.00 -34.36 -9.08
C LEU A 32 14.10 -35.90 -9.20
N ALA A 33 13.07 -36.62 -8.74
CA ALA A 33 13.04 -38.07 -8.80
C ALA A 33 13.09 -38.60 -10.24
N ILE A 34 12.29 -38.02 -11.16
CA ILE A 34 12.29 -38.41 -12.58
C ILE A 34 13.65 -38.15 -13.21
N PHE A 35 14.25 -36.98 -12.96
CA PHE A 35 15.57 -36.65 -13.50
C PHE A 35 16.64 -37.69 -13.10
N PHE A 36 16.63 -38.15 -11.85
CA PHE A 36 17.58 -39.14 -11.32
C PHE A 36 17.13 -40.61 -11.51
N THR A 37 15.91 -40.87 -12.00
CA THR A 37 15.45 -42.24 -12.24
C THR A 37 16.30 -42.91 -13.34
N PRO A 38 16.79 -44.14 -13.12
CA PRO A 38 17.48 -44.88 -14.16
C PRO A 38 16.51 -45.27 -15.29
N THR A 39 16.85 -44.93 -16.53
CA THR A 39 16.14 -45.44 -17.72
C THR A 39 16.61 -46.87 -17.96
N SER A 40 15.68 -47.82 -17.87
CA SER A 40 15.80 -49.29 -18.03
C SER A 40 17.21 -49.88 -18.25
N ALA A 41 17.60 -50.63 -17.22
CA ALA A 41 18.70 -51.59 -17.10
C ALA A 41 19.18 -52.25 -18.39
N THR A 42 20.27 -51.74 -18.98
CA THR A 42 21.24 -52.59 -19.67
C THR A 42 22.63 -52.00 -19.50
N THR A 43 23.43 -52.67 -18.67
CA THR A 43 24.88 -52.48 -18.43
C THR A 43 25.31 -51.27 -17.57
N ASN A 44 26.36 -51.48 -16.77
CA ASN A 44 26.98 -50.59 -15.77
C ASN A 44 27.58 -49.27 -16.33
N THR A 45 27.11 -48.79 -17.48
CA THR A 45 27.59 -47.53 -18.07
C THR A 45 26.97 -46.33 -17.35
N ARG A 46 27.83 -45.43 -16.86
CA ARG A 46 27.46 -44.15 -16.26
C ARG A 46 26.54 -43.39 -17.22
N LYS A 47 25.32 -43.06 -16.78
CA LYS A 47 24.33 -42.29 -17.55
C LYS A 47 24.95 -40.95 -17.95
N SER A 48 25.16 -40.74 -19.24
CA SER A 48 25.61 -39.45 -19.78
C SER A 48 24.39 -38.74 -20.34
N TYR A 49 23.97 -37.66 -19.70
CA TYR A 49 22.91 -36.80 -20.22
C TYR A 49 23.49 -35.77 -21.20
N SER A 50 22.75 -35.42 -22.24
CA SER A 50 23.08 -34.29 -23.09
C SER A 50 23.16 -33.00 -22.27
N GLN A 51 24.06 -32.10 -22.68
CA GLN A 51 24.24 -30.80 -22.06
C GLN A 51 22.93 -29.99 -22.03
N LYS A 52 22.10 -30.09 -23.08
CA LYS A 52 20.80 -29.42 -23.14
C LYS A 52 19.85 -29.89 -22.03
N TYR A 53 19.77 -31.20 -21.80
CA TYR A 53 18.93 -31.79 -20.76
C TYR A 53 19.38 -31.36 -19.35
N VAL A 54 20.69 -31.37 -19.10
CA VAL A 54 21.26 -30.91 -17.81
C VAL A 54 21.00 -29.42 -17.59
N VAL A 55 21.18 -28.59 -18.62
CA VAL A 55 20.91 -27.15 -18.56
C VAL A 55 19.42 -26.89 -18.31
N ALA A 56 18.52 -27.61 -18.98
CA ALA A 56 17.07 -27.49 -18.75
C ALA A 56 16.72 -27.75 -17.27
N PHE A 57 17.32 -28.79 -16.68
CA PHE A 57 17.12 -29.13 -15.28
C PHE A 57 17.67 -28.08 -14.31
N ILE A 58 18.86 -27.56 -14.55
CA ILE A 58 19.43 -26.49 -13.71
C ILE A 58 18.52 -25.25 -13.74
N ILE A 59 18.05 -24.85 -14.93
CA ILE A 59 17.17 -23.69 -15.10
C ILE A 59 15.83 -23.90 -14.38
N ASP A 60 15.19 -25.07 -14.59
CA ASP A 60 13.95 -25.44 -13.91
C ASP A 60 14.13 -25.40 -12.38
N TRP A 61 15.20 -26.00 -11.87
CA TRP A 61 15.47 -26.06 -10.43
C TRP A 61 15.73 -24.69 -9.81
N ILE A 62 16.51 -23.82 -10.47
CA ILE A 62 16.73 -22.43 -10.02
C ILE A 62 15.38 -21.70 -9.89
N SER A 63 14.47 -21.88 -10.85
CA SER A 63 13.14 -21.26 -10.82
C SER A 63 12.23 -21.80 -9.70
N SER A 64 12.55 -22.96 -9.14
CA SER A 64 11.78 -23.63 -8.08
C SER A 64 12.39 -23.51 -6.69
N ILE A 65 13.58 -22.92 -6.53
CA ILE A 65 14.29 -22.95 -5.24
C ILE A 65 13.49 -22.28 -4.11
N VAL A 66 12.93 -21.10 -4.36
CA VAL A 66 12.13 -20.34 -3.38
C VAL A 66 10.88 -21.12 -2.97
N PRO A 67 9.99 -21.53 -3.89
CA PRO A 67 8.79 -22.27 -3.50
C PRO A 67 9.12 -23.64 -2.88
N THR A 68 10.19 -24.31 -3.31
CA THR A 68 10.64 -25.56 -2.67
C THR A 68 11.04 -25.35 -1.22
N LEU A 69 11.82 -24.31 -0.90
CA LEU A 69 12.18 -23.98 0.48
C LEU A 69 10.97 -23.62 1.33
N VAL A 70 10.04 -22.82 0.79
CA VAL A 70 8.78 -22.49 1.47
C VAL A 70 7.94 -23.75 1.69
N GLY A 71 7.82 -24.62 0.69
CA GLY A 71 7.06 -25.87 0.80
C GLY A 71 7.67 -26.84 1.81
N LEU A 72 9.01 -26.97 1.86
CA LEU A 72 9.71 -27.81 2.84
C LEU A 72 9.44 -27.33 4.26
N PHE A 73 9.49 -26.02 4.46
CA PHE A 73 9.15 -25.41 5.74
C PHE A 73 7.70 -25.69 6.13
N VAL A 74 6.75 -25.57 5.20
CA VAL A 74 5.34 -25.91 5.41
C VAL A 74 5.16 -27.40 5.74
N ALA A 75 5.88 -28.30 5.05
CA ALA A 75 5.85 -29.73 5.33
C ALA A 75 6.36 -30.05 6.75
N LEU A 76 7.44 -29.39 7.20
CA LEU A 76 7.93 -29.52 8.58
C LEU A 76 6.89 -29.07 9.60
N ILE A 77 6.18 -27.96 9.34
CA ILE A 77 5.09 -27.53 10.22
C ILE A 77 4.01 -28.62 10.26
N ILE A 78 3.57 -29.14 9.11
CA ILE A 78 2.55 -30.20 9.05
C ILE A 78 3.00 -31.43 9.85
N LEU A 79 4.25 -31.86 9.73
CA LEU A 79 4.79 -32.99 10.50
C LEU A 79 4.76 -32.73 12.00
N VAL A 80 5.12 -31.52 12.45
CA VAL A 80 5.01 -31.13 13.87
C VAL A 80 3.56 -31.18 14.35
N ILE A 81 2.61 -30.73 13.52
CA ILE A 81 1.17 -30.79 13.83
C ILE A 81 0.71 -32.24 13.95
N LEU A 82 1.02 -33.08 12.97
CA LEU A 82 0.63 -34.50 12.96
C LEU A 82 1.22 -35.24 14.15
N TRP A 83 2.50 -35.03 14.45
CA TRP A 83 3.14 -35.61 15.64
C TRP A 83 2.43 -35.21 16.93
N LYS A 84 2.06 -33.92 17.08
CA LYS A 84 1.30 -33.45 18.25
C LYS A 84 -0.10 -34.05 18.34
N LEU A 85 -0.79 -34.21 17.21
CA LEU A 85 -2.10 -34.88 17.16
C LEU A 85 -1.98 -36.35 17.58
N CYS A 86 -0.96 -37.06 17.10
CA CYS A 86 -0.68 -38.44 17.52
C CYS A 86 -0.42 -38.53 19.03
N VAL A 87 0.39 -37.63 19.60
CA VAL A 87 0.63 -37.57 21.06
C VAL A 87 -0.66 -37.29 21.82
N PHE A 88 -1.52 -36.39 21.32
CA PHE A 88 -2.82 -36.11 21.92
C PHE A 88 -3.75 -37.34 21.89
N CYS A 89 -3.83 -38.05 20.77
CA CYS A 89 -4.61 -39.29 20.64
C CYS A 89 -4.11 -40.37 21.59
N LEU A 90 -2.78 -40.57 21.69
CA LEU A 90 -2.17 -41.53 22.61
C LEU A 90 -2.45 -41.18 24.07
N ASN A 91 -2.38 -39.92 24.45
CA ASN A 91 -2.70 -39.47 25.80
C ASN A 91 -4.18 -39.63 26.13
N SER A 92 -5.07 -39.29 25.19
CA SER A 92 -6.52 -39.51 25.35
C SER A 92 -6.84 -41.00 25.54
N TYR A 93 -6.19 -41.88 24.77
CA TYR A 93 -6.31 -43.32 24.91
C TYR A 93 -5.80 -43.83 26.28
N ASN A 94 -4.65 -43.32 26.74
CA ASN A 94 -4.09 -43.69 28.04
C ASN A 94 -4.95 -43.18 29.22
N LYS A 95 -5.57 -42.00 29.10
CA LYS A 95 -6.50 -41.43 30.08
C LYS A 95 -7.75 -42.31 30.23
N GLN A 96 -8.29 -42.83 29.13
CA GLN A 96 -9.40 -43.80 29.18
C GLN A 96 -9.03 -45.09 29.92
N LYS A 97 -7.74 -45.48 29.94
CA LYS A 97 -7.25 -46.65 30.68
C LYS A 97 -6.89 -46.37 32.15
N GLY A 98 -7.26 -45.21 32.71
CA GLY A 98 -7.01 -44.88 34.11
C GLY A 98 -5.52 -44.62 34.44
N LYS A 99 -4.66 -44.43 33.44
CA LYS A 99 -3.26 -44.02 33.69
C LYS A 99 -3.23 -42.52 33.97
N ASN A 100 -2.88 -42.19 35.21
CA ASN A 100 -2.84 -40.82 35.74
C ASN A 100 -1.62 -40.07 35.17
N ASN A 101 -1.71 -39.59 33.93
CA ASN A 101 -0.68 -38.78 33.30
C ASN A 101 -1.04 -37.29 33.37
N GLN A 102 -0.04 -36.47 33.70
CA GLN A 102 -0.14 -35.00 33.68
C GLN A 102 -0.66 -34.50 32.32
N ASP A 103 -1.67 -33.63 32.35
CA ASP A 103 -2.27 -33.05 31.15
C ASP A 103 -1.21 -32.22 30.38
N ILE A 104 -0.71 -32.77 29.28
CA ILE A 104 0.18 -32.04 28.37
C ILE A 104 -0.67 -31.01 27.61
N ASN A 105 -0.50 -29.72 27.92
CA ASN A 105 -1.18 -28.61 27.23
C ASN A 105 -0.68 -28.47 25.76
N THR A 106 -1.21 -29.32 24.89
CA THR A 106 -0.88 -29.40 23.47
C THR A 106 -1.64 -28.37 22.62
N SER A 107 -2.87 -28.04 23.01
CA SER A 107 -3.76 -27.13 22.25
C SER A 107 -3.26 -25.68 22.26
N GLY A 108 -2.71 -25.20 23.39
CA GLY A 108 -2.21 -23.83 23.52
C GLY A 108 -0.99 -23.54 22.64
N THR A 109 -0.03 -24.47 22.59
CA THR A 109 1.24 -24.28 21.86
C THR A 109 1.04 -24.33 20.35
N LEU A 110 0.20 -25.24 19.86
CA LEU A 110 -0.14 -25.32 18.43
C LEU A 110 -0.88 -24.07 17.95
N ARG A 111 -1.86 -23.61 18.75
CA ARG A 111 -2.58 -22.36 18.46
C ARG A 111 -1.64 -21.16 18.45
N LYS A 112 -0.65 -21.11 19.35
CA LYS A 112 0.40 -20.07 19.37
C LYS A 112 1.31 -20.14 18.13
N LEU A 113 1.69 -21.33 17.69
CA LEU A 113 2.52 -21.51 16.49
C LEU A 113 1.79 -21.05 15.22
N ILE A 114 0.54 -21.49 15.01
CA ILE A 114 -0.26 -21.09 13.83
C ILE A 114 -0.57 -19.59 13.85
N ARG A 115 -0.77 -19.00 15.04
CA ARG A 115 -0.98 -17.56 15.20
C ARG A 115 0.33 -16.75 15.17
N ASN A 116 1.48 -17.39 15.06
CA ASN A 116 2.75 -16.69 15.05
C ASN A 116 2.86 -15.81 13.78
N LYS A 117 3.02 -14.51 13.97
CA LYS A 117 3.09 -13.54 12.87
C LYS A 117 4.33 -13.70 12.01
N ALA A 118 5.48 -13.98 12.61
CA ALA A 118 6.73 -14.21 11.89
C ALA A 118 6.61 -15.46 10.98
N LEU A 119 5.92 -16.50 11.46
CA LEU A 119 5.64 -17.69 10.68
C LEU A 119 4.80 -17.37 9.43
N ARG A 120 3.68 -16.66 9.61
CA ARG A 120 2.80 -16.25 8.49
C ARG A 120 3.56 -15.42 7.45
N ARG A 121 4.42 -14.51 7.91
CA ARG A 121 5.25 -13.66 7.05
C ARG A 121 6.31 -14.46 6.26
N PHE A 122 7.02 -15.37 6.92
CA PHE A 122 7.98 -16.24 6.24
C PHE A 122 7.33 -17.02 5.09
N VAL A 123 6.14 -17.57 5.34
CA VAL A 123 5.38 -18.37 4.37
C VAL A 123 4.96 -17.57 3.13
N ILE A 124 4.62 -16.29 3.27
CA ILE A 124 4.28 -15.44 2.12
C ILE A 124 5.54 -14.93 1.39
N ALA A 125 6.76 -15.30 1.85
CA ALA A 125 8.00 -14.61 1.49
C ALA A 125 7.85 -13.09 1.68
N ASP A 126 7.12 -12.72 2.72
CA ASP A 126 6.73 -11.38 3.07
C ASP A 126 7.66 -10.86 4.13
N CYS A 127 8.84 -10.41 3.69
CA CYS A 127 9.68 -9.67 4.59
C CYS A 127 9.03 -8.31 4.84
N ASN A 128 8.65 -8.03 6.08
CA ASN A 128 8.33 -6.68 6.52
C ASN A 128 9.61 -5.88 6.73
N CYS A 129 10.50 -5.95 5.74
CA CYS A 129 11.74 -5.23 5.75
C CYS A 129 11.39 -3.75 5.92
N PRO A 130 12.01 -3.07 6.88
CA PRO A 130 11.89 -1.62 7.08
C PRO A 130 11.83 -0.81 5.78
N PHE A 131 12.66 -1.17 4.81
CA PHE A 131 12.74 -0.52 3.49
C PHE A 131 11.48 -0.63 2.64
N TYR A 132 10.66 -1.67 2.85
CA TYR A 132 9.48 -1.97 2.04
C TYR A 132 8.17 -1.62 2.75
N LYS A 133 8.17 -1.52 4.08
CA LYS A 133 6.97 -1.24 4.89
C LYS A 133 6.27 0.07 4.47
N ALA A 134 7.03 1.12 4.19
CA ALA A 134 6.48 2.40 3.70
C ALA A 134 6.30 2.45 2.17
N ARG A 135 6.68 1.40 1.44
CA ARG A 135 6.81 1.39 -0.03
C ARG A 135 6.16 0.13 -0.65
N PRO A 136 4.85 -0.07 -0.47
CA PRO A 136 4.15 -1.25 -0.99
C PRO A 136 4.30 -1.43 -2.51
N LYS A 137 4.39 -0.34 -3.27
CA LYS A 137 4.66 -0.37 -4.71
C LYS A 137 6.02 -0.97 -5.06
N LEU A 138 7.09 -0.50 -4.42
CA LEU A 138 8.44 -1.02 -4.67
C LEU A 138 8.51 -2.51 -4.33
N ARG A 139 7.90 -2.89 -3.22
CA ARG A 139 7.81 -4.28 -2.80
C ARG A 139 7.12 -5.17 -3.83
N PHE A 140 5.94 -4.76 -4.32
CA PHE A 140 5.23 -5.49 -5.36
C PHE A 140 6.07 -5.57 -6.64
N GLN A 141 6.71 -4.47 -7.07
CA GLN A 141 7.57 -4.46 -8.25
C GLN A 141 8.74 -5.44 -8.17
N MET A 142 9.40 -5.53 -7.01
CA MET A 142 10.49 -6.49 -6.80
C MET A 142 10.01 -7.94 -6.91
N ARG A 143 8.90 -8.28 -6.23
CA ARG A 143 8.31 -9.63 -6.29
C ARG A 143 7.80 -9.98 -7.68
N PHE A 144 7.11 -9.03 -8.33
CA PHE A 144 6.63 -9.17 -9.69
C PHE A 144 7.79 -9.47 -10.66
N SER A 145 8.88 -8.70 -10.57
CA SER A 145 10.06 -8.89 -11.42
C SER A 145 10.71 -10.25 -11.22
N LEU A 146 10.82 -10.72 -9.97
CA LEU A 146 11.34 -12.05 -9.65
C LEU A 146 10.45 -13.16 -10.23
N LEU A 147 9.12 -13.06 -10.06
CA LEU A 147 8.18 -14.06 -10.58
C LEU A 147 8.17 -14.10 -12.10
N VAL A 148 8.28 -12.94 -12.77
CA VAL A 148 8.41 -12.87 -14.23
C VAL A 148 9.71 -13.54 -14.69
N ALA A 149 10.83 -13.29 -14.00
CA ALA A 149 12.09 -13.96 -14.31
C ALA A 149 11.96 -15.49 -14.16
N PHE A 150 11.37 -15.98 -13.07
CA PHE A 150 11.12 -17.42 -12.90
C PHE A 150 10.18 -18.00 -13.96
N PHE A 151 9.16 -17.25 -14.36
CA PHE A 151 8.27 -17.66 -15.44
C PHE A 151 9.03 -17.83 -16.76
N ILE A 152 9.88 -16.86 -17.13
CA ILE A 152 10.73 -16.94 -18.34
C ILE A 152 11.67 -18.14 -18.26
N LEU A 153 12.34 -18.36 -17.13
CA LEU A 153 13.22 -19.52 -16.93
C LEU A 153 12.47 -20.84 -17.14
N ARG A 154 11.23 -20.96 -16.65
CA ARG A 154 10.41 -22.16 -16.89
C ARG A 154 10.02 -22.36 -18.34
N ILE A 155 9.65 -21.29 -19.05
CA ILE A 155 9.37 -21.39 -20.49
C ILE A 155 10.60 -21.89 -21.26
N ILE A 156 11.79 -21.39 -20.91
CA ILE A 156 13.05 -21.86 -21.50
C ILE A 156 13.30 -23.33 -21.15
N ALA A 157 13.12 -23.73 -19.89
CA ALA A 157 13.30 -25.13 -19.47
C ALA A 157 12.33 -26.07 -20.19
N ILE A 158 11.05 -25.69 -20.34
CA ILE A 158 10.04 -26.46 -21.09
C ILE A 158 10.48 -26.67 -22.54
N ALA A 159 10.93 -25.60 -23.22
CA ALA A 159 11.40 -25.70 -24.60
C ALA A 159 12.62 -26.63 -24.71
N LEU A 160 13.57 -26.52 -23.78
CA LEU A 160 14.77 -27.37 -23.78
C LEU A 160 14.42 -28.85 -23.50
N TYR A 161 13.57 -29.12 -22.51
CA TYR A 161 13.09 -30.47 -22.22
C TYR A 161 12.32 -31.09 -23.39
N ALA A 162 11.43 -30.32 -24.01
CA ALA A 162 10.66 -30.77 -25.17
C ALA A 162 11.54 -31.04 -26.40
N SER A 163 12.67 -30.34 -26.52
CA SER A 163 13.65 -30.55 -27.60
C SER A 163 14.59 -31.74 -27.36
N SER A 164 14.62 -32.30 -26.14
CA SER A 164 15.49 -33.42 -25.79
C SER A 164 14.85 -34.73 -26.23
N THR A 165 15.56 -35.50 -27.05
CA THR A 165 15.19 -36.88 -27.40
C THR A 165 15.64 -37.89 -26.35
N GLU A 166 16.39 -37.46 -25.34
CA GLU A 166 16.94 -38.30 -24.28
C GLU A 166 16.10 -38.23 -22.99
N GLY A 167 15.99 -39.38 -22.32
CA GLY A 167 15.34 -39.52 -21.02
C GLY A 167 13.84 -39.21 -21.04
N ASP A 168 13.29 -38.90 -19.86
CA ASP A 168 11.89 -38.53 -19.69
C ASP A 168 11.64 -37.04 -19.99
N GLY A 169 12.31 -36.48 -21.01
CA GLY A 169 12.25 -35.05 -21.37
C GLY A 169 10.81 -34.56 -21.59
N GLY A 170 9.99 -35.33 -22.31
CA GLY A 170 8.57 -35.00 -22.50
C GLY A 170 7.78 -34.92 -21.19
N THR A 171 7.99 -35.87 -20.27
CA THR A 171 7.34 -35.88 -18.96
C THR A 171 7.78 -34.68 -18.10
N LEU A 172 9.08 -34.37 -18.08
CA LEU A 172 9.60 -33.20 -17.36
C LEU A 172 9.09 -31.88 -17.95
N ALA A 173 8.96 -31.78 -19.28
CA ALA A 173 8.35 -30.63 -19.93
C ALA A 173 6.88 -30.43 -19.49
N ILE A 174 6.10 -31.51 -19.45
CA ILE A 174 4.70 -31.46 -18.99
C ILE A 174 4.61 -31.05 -17.52
N LEU A 175 5.43 -31.64 -16.64
CA LEU A 175 5.43 -31.28 -15.22
C LEU A 175 5.88 -29.84 -14.98
N CYS A 176 6.88 -29.36 -15.74
CA CYS A 176 7.32 -27.98 -15.70
C CYS A 176 6.22 -27.04 -16.22
N ALA A 177 5.48 -27.41 -17.27
CA ALA A 177 4.33 -26.64 -17.76
C ALA A 177 3.18 -26.55 -16.73
N ILE A 178 2.81 -27.66 -16.08
CA ILE A 178 1.80 -27.66 -15.01
C ILE A 178 2.24 -26.74 -13.86
N SER A 179 3.53 -26.76 -13.54
CA SER A 179 4.08 -25.96 -12.44
C SER A 179 3.92 -24.44 -12.66
N LEU A 180 3.78 -23.96 -13.91
CA LEU A 180 3.51 -22.55 -14.20
C LEU A 180 2.21 -22.05 -13.54
N ILE A 181 1.24 -22.93 -13.30
CA ILE A 181 -0.01 -22.60 -12.59
C ILE A 181 0.29 -22.07 -11.18
N PHE A 182 1.29 -22.62 -10.49
CA PHE A 182 1.66 -22.19 -9.14
C PHE A 182 2.35 -20.83 -9.12
N LEU A 183 3.18 -20.53 -10.14
CA LEU A 183 3.75 -19.19 -10.32
C LEU A 183 2.66 -18.15 -10.60
N PHE A 184 1.73 -18.49 -11.51
CA PHE A 184 0.60 -17.61 -11.83
C PHE A 184 -0.31 -17.37 -10.61
N ASN A 185 -0.58 -18.42 -9.82
CA ASN A 185 -1.36 -18.31 -8.60
C ASN A 185 -0.65 -17.38 -7.59
N THR A 186 0.66 -17.58 -7.37
CA THR A 186 1.48 -16.72 -6.49
C THR A 186 1.42 -15.25 -6.93
N LEU A 187 1.58 -14.99 -8.23
CA LEU A 187 1.46 -13.65 -8.80
C LEU A 187 0.07 -13.04 -8.57
N SER A 188 -0.99 -13.84 -8.75
CA SER A 188 -2.37 -13.39 -8.55
C SER A 188 -2.66 -13.03 -7.11
N LEU A 189 -2.14 -13.81 -6.15
CA LEU A 189 -2.24 -13.53 -4.71
C LEU A 189 -1.46 -12.25 -4.34
N ASP A 190 -0.25 -12.06 -4.88
CA ASP A 190 0.55 -10.85 -4.66
C ASP A 190 -0.13 -9.60 -5.27
N LEU A 191 -0.73 -9.73 -6.45
CA LEU A 191 -1.49 -8.66 -7.10
C LEU A 191 -2.74 -8.32 -6.27
N TYR A 192 -3.47 -9.33 -5.79
CA TYR A 192 -4.63 -9.11 -4.93
C TYR A 192 -4.26 -8.33 -3.66
N ARG A 193 -3.17 -8.73 -2.99
CA ARG A 193 -2.64 -8.00 -1.83
C ARG A 193 -2.26 -6.56 -2.18
N TYR A 194 -1.54 -6.37 -3.28
CA TYR A 194 -1.16 -5.04 -3.76
C TYR A 194 -2.40 -4.18 -4.02
N CYS A 195 -3.45 -4.72 -4.63
CA CYS A 195 -4.70 -4.00 -4.86
C CYS A 195 -5.38 -3.58 -3.55
N VAL A 196 -5.40 -4.45 -2.54
CA VAL A 196 -5.95 -4.10 -1.21
C VAL A 196 -5.20 -2.92 -0.60
N TRP A 197 -3.88 -2.81 -0.78
CA TRP A 197 -3.10 -1.71 -0.20
C TRP A 197 -3.06 -0.45 -1.04
N TRP A 198 -2.77 -0.60 -2.32
CA TRP A 198 -2.43 0.51 -3.21
C TRP A 198 -3.66 1.10 -3.89
N HIS A 199 -4.62 0.25 -4.22
CA HIS A 199 -5.93 0.62 -4.74
C HIS A 199 -7.00 0.55 -3.64
N TYR A 200 -6.61 1.01 -2.45
CA TYR A 200 -7.44 1.01 -1.26
C TYR A 200 -8.78 1.72 -1.51
N SER A 201 -9.83 1.17 -0.92
CA SER A 201 -11.17 1.75 -0.88
C SER A 201 -11.71 1.47 0.51
N PRO A 202 -12.08 2.51 1.30
CA PRO A 202 -12.61 2.34 2.65
C PRO A 202 -13.95 1.60 2.63
N SER A 203 -14.38 1.06 3.77
CA SER A 203 -15.63 0.26 3.84
C SER A 203 -16.89 1.01 3.39
N GLY A 204 -16.92 2.33 3.53
CA GLY A 204 -18.02 3.18 3.07
C GLY A 204 -18.04 3.50 1.56
N ASP A 205 -16.96 3.26 0.82
CA ASP A 205 -16.89 3.56 -0.63
C ASP A 205 -17.12 2.30 -1.47
N THR A 206 -18.39 2.07 -1.83
CA THR A 206 -18.83 1.00 -2.73
C THR A 206 -18.72 1.35 -4.22
N ARG A 207 -18.38 2.61 -4.56
CA ARG A 207 -18.31 3.12 -5.94
C ARG A 207 -16.87 3.44 -6.32
N CYS A 208 -15.95 2.53 -5.99
CA CYS A 208 -14.50 2.59 -6.25
C CYS A 208 -14.13 3.08 -7.67
N HIS A 209 -14.97 2.79 -8.67
CA HIS A 209 -14.76 3.08 -10.10
C HIS A 209 -15.29 4.45 -10.57
N LEU A 210 -16.04 5.17 -9.73
CA LEU A 210 -16.64 6.48 -10.04
C LEU A 210 -15.97 7.59 -9.22
N ARG A 211 -14.64 7.65 -9.25
CA ARG A 211 -13.87 8.67 -8.53
C ARG A 211 -13.61 9.90 -9.41
N SER A 212 -13.51 11.06 -8.77
CA SER A 212 -13.02 12.30 -9.39
C SER A 212 -11.70 12.07 -10.11
N LYS A 213 -11.48 12.76 -11.24
CA LYS A 213 -10.20 12.72 -11.96
C LYS A 213 -9.05 13.34 -11.17
N GLN A 214 -9.35 14.24 -10.23
CA GLN A 214 -8.35 14.86 -9.33
C GLN A 214 -8.05 13.99 -8.11
N HIS A 215 -8.95 13.06 -7.77
CA HIS A 215 -8.73 12.13 -6.68
C HIS A 215 -7.74 11.06 -7.12
N GLU A 216 -6.54 11.05 -6.54
CA GLU A 216 -5.55 10.03 -6.86
C GLU A 216 -5.93 8.69 -6.24
N ARG A 217 -6.23 8.68 -4.93
CA ARG A 217 -6.60 7.49 -4.16
C ARG A 217 -6.86 7.78 -2.69
N TYR A 218 -7.45 6.79 -2.03
CA TYR A 218 -7.35 6.63 -0.59
C TYR A 218 -6.02 5.99 -0.21
N LEU A 219 -5.49 6.43 0.94
CA LEU A 219 -4.37 5.82 1.62
C LEU A 219 -4.89 5.17 2.92
N PRO A 220 -4.51 3.91 3.19
CA PRO A 220 -4.86 3.28 4.45
C PRO A 220 -4.24 4.04 5.64
N TYR A 221 -5.01 4.22 6.72
CA TYR A 221 -4.56 4.99 7.90
C TYR A 221 -3.24 4.51 8.49
N HIS A 222 -2.99 3.20 8.53
CA HIS A 222 -1.74 2.65 9.08
C HIS A 222 -0.49 2.94 8.23
N MET A 223 -0.65 3.43 6.99
CA MET A 223 0.46 3.90 6.17
C MET A 223 0.90 5.33 6.51
N VAL A 224 0.17 6.00 7.39
CA VAL A 224 0.35 7.41 7.71
C VAL A 224 1.47 7.58 8.74
N GLY A 225 2.06 8.77 8.83
CA GLY A 225 3.32 9.05 9.54
C GLY A 225 3.35 8.64 11.01
N GLU A 226 2.21 8.59 11.68
CA GLU A 226 2.08 8.22 13.10
C GLU A 226 2.67 6.84 13.46
N TYR A 227 2.65 5.90 12.52
CA TYR A 227 3.06 4.50 12.75
C TYR A 227 4.49 4.19 12.28
N ARG A 228 5.27 5.24 12.01
CA ARG A 228 6.64 5.16 11.50
C ARG A 228 7.63 5.01 12.63
N ASP A 229 8.54 4.05 12.50
CA ASP A 229 9.57 3.81 13.50
C ASP A 229 10.84 4.63 13.18
N PRO A 230 11.19 5.64 14.01
CA PRO A 230 12.35 6.51 13.76
C PRO A 230 13.69 5.77 13.78
N ARG A 231 13.75 4.56 14.38
CA ARG A 231 14.98 3.78 14.46
C ARG A 231 15.20 2.93 13.21
N THR A 232 14.14 2.69 12.45
CA THR A 232 14.07 1.61 11.47
C THR A 232 14.25 2.15 10.04
N LEU A 233 15.41 1.85 9.45
CA LEU A 233 15.85 2.42 8.16
C LEU A 233 14.84 2.14 7.03
N GLY A 234 14.32 3.19 6.39
CA GLY A 234 13.28 3.07 5.35
C GLY A 234 11.83 3.13 5.85
N ASP A 235 11.63 2.99 7.17
CA ASP A 235 10.38 3.29 7.88
C ASP A 235 10.50 4.55 8.75
N ARG A 236 11.65 5.23 8.69
CA ARG A 236 11.89 6.46 9.47
C ARG A 236 10.97 7.58 8.97
N PRO A 237 10.44 8.42 9.86
CA PRO A 237 9.83 9.69 9.49
C PRO A 237 10.80 10.52 8.65
N CYS A 238 10.27 11.38 7.80
CA CYS A 238 11.09 12.29 7.03
C CYS A 238 11.56 13.44 7.93
N THR A 239 12.87 13.60 8.07
CA THR A 239 13.48 14.61 8.96
C THR A 239 13.85 15.91 8.24
N ASP A 240 13.71 15.96 6.92
CA ASP A 240 14.05 17.14 6.12
C ASP A 240 13.19 18.34 6.52
N LYS A 241 13.84 19.46 6.82
CA LYS A 241 13.19 20.72 7.21
C LYS A 241 13.78 21.88 6.39
N PRO A 242 13.06 22.43 5.40
CA PRO A 242 11.76 21.98 4.88
C PRO A 242 11.87 20.66 4.10
N CYS A 243 10.77 19.91 3.99
CA CYS A 243 10.74 18.69 3.21
C CYS A 243 10.88 18.97 1.71
N HIS A 244 11.93 18.47 1.08
CA HIS A 244 12.17 18.65 -0.36
C HIS A 244 11.27 17.76 -1.23
N LYS A 245 10.80 16.62 -0.70
CA LYS A 245 9.95 15.68 -1.43
C LYS A 245 8.46 15.96 -1.17
N ARG A 246 7.90 16.89 -1.94
CA ARG A 246 6.53 17.41 -1.73
C ARG A 246 5.42 16.65 -2.46
N THR A 247 5.66 15.39 -2.83
CA THR A 247 4.57 14.55 -3.39
C THR A 247 3.54 14.26 -2.31
N LEU A 248 2.25 14.32 -2.64
CA LEU A 248 1.14 14.09 -1.69
C LEU A 248 1.28 12.79 -0.90
N ASP A 249 1.64 11.70 -1.57
CA ASP A 249 1.92 10.41 -0.95
C ASP A 249 3.01 10.50 0.12
N HIS A 250 4.10 11.21 -0.17
CA HIS A 250 5.21 11.37 0.79
C HIS A 250 4.76 12.15 2.02
N ILE A 251 4.00 13.22 1.82
CA ILE A 251 3.48 14.05 2.91
C ILE A 251 2.52 13.23 3.78
N ALA A 252 1.58 12.51 3.16
CA ALA A 252 0.66 11.63 3.89
C ALA A 252 1.39 10.52 4.68
N VAL A 253 2.38 9.88 4.06
CA VAL A 253 3.04 8.68 4.59
C VAL A 253 4.11 8.99 5.63
N PHE A 254 4.82 10.11 5.48
CA PHE A 254 5.99 10.44 6.29
C PHE A 254 5.85 11.71 7.13
N HIS A 255 4.76 12.47 6.95
CA HIS A 255 4.60 13.75 7.62
C HIS A 255 3.22 14.01 8.26
N SER A 256 2.32 13.05 8.30
CA SER A 256 0.93 13.32 8.71
C SER A 256 0.71 13.99 10.07
N ASN A 257 1.62 13.80 11.04
CA ASN A 257 1.45 14.28 12.41
C ASN A 257 2.60 15.20 12.85
N ASP A 258 3.60 15.41 11.98
CA ASP A 258 4.77 16.23 12.26
C ASP A 258 5.14 17.14 11.09
N TYR A 259 4.28 17.22 10.05
CA TYR A 259 4.49 18.11 8.92
C TYR A 259 4.58 19.53 9.44
N GLN A 260 5.81 20.04 9.45
CA GLN A 260 6.02 21.44 9.76
C GLN A 260 5.30 22.27 8.70
N PRO A 261 4.62 23.36 9.09
CA PRO A 261 3.99 24.27 8.17
C PRO A 261 5.01 24.68 7.10
N GLN A 262 4.76 24.29 5.84
CA GLN A 262 5.52 24.77 4.66
C GLN A 262 5.73 26.27 4.76
N ASP A 263 6.81 26.88 4.27
CA ASP A 263 6.93 28.36 4.33
C ASP A 263 5.64 29.07 3.89
N ARG A 264 5.31 30.20 4.53
CA ARG A 264 4.07 30.91 4.20
C ARG A 264 4.07 31.22 2.71
N TRP A 265 2.88 31.27 2.13
CA TRP A 265 2.75 31.55 0.70
C TRP A 265 3.48 32.83 0.25
N ARG A 266 3.53 33.86 1.10
CA ARG A 266 4.26 35.11 0.81
C ARG A 266 5.78 34.94 0.77
N ASP A 267 6.31 33.98 1.52
CA ASP A 267 7.74 33.75 1.75
C ASP A 267 8.33 32.72 0.77
N ILE A 268 7.49 31.92 0.09
CA ILE A 268 7.93 30.97 -0.94
C ILE A 268 8.38 31.73 -2.20
N PRO A 269 9.59 31.45 -2.74
CA PRO A 269 10.02 31.95 -4.04
C PRO A 269 9.05 31.50 -5.14
N LYS A 270 8.44 32.45 -5.85
CA LYS A 270 7.48 32.18 -6.91
C LYS A 270 8.18 32.29 -8.27
N PRO A 271 8.04 31.32 -9.18
CA PRO A 271 8.39 31.54 -10.57
C PRO A 271 7.55 32.70 -11.13
N PRO A 272 8.01 33.41 -12.17
CA PRO A 272 7.23 34.46 -12.82
C PRO A 272 5.85 33.91 -13.22
N TYR A 273 4.79 34.58 -12.78
CA TYR A 273 3.43 34.17 -13.12
C TYR A 273 3.22 34.22 -14.63
N GLN A 274 2.87 33.09 -15.24
CA GLN A 274 2.42 33.02 -16.62
C GLN A 274 0.95 32.57 -16.62
N ALA A 275 0.08 33.39 -17.20
CA ALA A 275 -1.31 33.01 -17.41
C ALA A 275 -1.34 31.78 -18.32
N VAL A 276 -1.99 30.71 -17.86
CA VAL A 276 -2.15 29.49 -18.67
C VAL A 276 -3.11 29.83 -19.81
N SER A 277 -2.62 29.86 -21.05
CA SER A 277 -3.47 30.03 -22.22
C SER A 277 -4.33 28.77 -22.40
N ASN A 278 -5.65 28.96 -22.57
CA ASN A 278 -6.64 27.88 -22.76
C ASN A 278 -6.59 27.26 -24.17
N GLU A 279 -5.40 27.09 -24.75
CA GLU A 279 -5.30 26.42 -26.05
C GLU A 279 -5.47 24.91 -25.90
N LYS A 280 -6.59 24.41 -26.42
CA LYS A 280 -6.90 22.98 -26.53
C LYS A 280 -5.81 22.27 -27.33
N LYS A 281 -4.84 21.64 -26.68
CA LYS A 281 -3.91 20.73 -27.35
C LYS A 281 -4.52 19.34 -27.48
N PHE A 282 -4.79 18.99 -28.73
CA PHE A 282 -5.14 17.67 -29.22
C PHE A 282 -3.83 16.86 -29.36
N LEU A 283 -3.50 15.96 -28.41
CA LEU A 283 -2.84 14.66 -28.64
C LEU A 283 -2.49 13.96 -27.30
N CYS A 284 -2.62 12.63 -27.30
CA CYS A 284 -2.63 11.75 -26.12
C CYS A 284 -1.27 11.44 -25.47
N TRP A 285 -0.24 12.25 -25.67
CA TRP A 285 0.98 12.13 -24.87
C TRP A 285 0.92 13.18 -23.78
N LYS A 286 0.83 12.75 -22.52
CA LYS A 286 0.99 13.64 -21.35
C LYS A 286 2.41 14.21 -21.36
N SER A 287 2.69 15.16 -22.26
CA SER A 287 3.79 16.09 -22.06
C SER A 287 3.44 16.81 -20.77
N GLY A 288 4.31 16.72 -19.77
CA GLY A 288 4.26 17.59 -18.61
C GLY A 288 4.37 19.03 -19.10
N ALA A 289 3.24 19.62 -19.51
CA ALA A 289 3.04 21.04 -19.39
C ALA A 289 3.11 21.28 -17.89
N ILE A 290 4.34 21.48 -17.43
CA ILE A 290 4.67 22.04 -16.13
C ILE A 290 3.83 23.31 -16.14
N ASP A 291 2.73 23.31 -15.40
CA ASP A 291 2.14 24.59 -15.12
C ASP A 291 3.24 25.34 -14.36
N ASN A 292 3.63 26.49 -14.90
CA ASN A 292 4.63 27.33 -14.25
C ASN A 292 3.99 28.07 -13.06
N GLN A 293 2.86 27.57 -12.53
CA GLN A 293 2.22 28.17 -11.37
C GLN A 293 2.83 27.57 -10.10
N PRO A 294 3.09 28.40 -9.09
CA PRO A 294 3.55 27.87 -7.83
C PRO A 294 2.44 27.02 -7.20
N HIS A 295 2.81 25.80 -6.80
CA HIS A 295 1.94 24.85 -6.12
C HIS A 295 2.12 24.92 -4.62
N TYR A 296 1.00 24.77 -3.92
CA TYR A 296 0.94 24.76 -2.47
C TYR A 296 0.19 23.54 -1.97
N ILE A 297 0.67 22.94 -0.87
CA ILE A 297 -0.03 21.80 -0.28
C ILE A 297 -1.01 22.32 0.76
N GLY A 298 -2.28 22.00 0.60
CA GLY A 298 -3.35 22.32 1.54
C GLY A 298 -3.86 21.08 2.25
N PHE A 299 -4.27 21.26 3.51
CA PHE A 299 -4.88 20.22 4.32
C PHE A 299 -6.34 20.56 4.60
N HIS A 300 -7.22 19.57 4.50
CA HIS A 300 -8.64 19.71 4.79
C HIS A 300 -9.12 18.50 5.59
N THR A 301 -9.78 18.74 6.72
CA THR A 301 -10.36 17.66 7.54
C THR A 301 -11.87 17.78 7.57
N THR A 302 -12.55 16.65 7.42
CA THR A 302 -14.02 16.53 7.38
C THR A 302 -14.45 15.17 7.94
N ASP A 303 -15.75 14.92 8.06
CA ASP A 303 -16.28 13.57 8.32
C ASP A 303 -16.03 12.60 7.14
N PRO A 304 -15.93 11.29 7.42
CA PRO A 304 -15.77 10.24 6.41
C PRO A 304 -16.81 10.28 5.28
N GLU A 305 -18.09 10.53 5.59
CA GLU A 305 -19.18 10.54 4.62
C GLU A 305 -19.00 11.68 3.61
N SER A 306 -18.68 12.89 4.10
CA SER A 306 -18.38 14.04 3.26
C SER A 306 -17.10 13.82 2.44
N ALA A 307 -16.09 13.17 3.02
CA ALA A 307 -14.86 12.83 2.32
C ALA A 307 -15.13 11.91 1.12
N ILE A 308 -15.90 10.83 1.33
CA ILE A 308 -16.32 9.91 0.25
C ILE A 308 -17.19 10.64 -0.78
N SER A 309 -18.08 11.55 -0.36
CA SER A 309 -18.87 12.38 -1.27
C SER A 309 -18.01 13.27 -2.16
N ILE A 310 -16.96 13.88 -1.59
CA ILE A 310 -15.95 14.66 -2.34
C ILE A 310 -15.21 13.74 -3.33
N ALA A 311 -14.86 12.52 -2.94
CA ALA A 311 -14.20 11.55 -3.80
C ALA A 311 -15.01 11.14 -5.04
N HIS A 312 -16.33 11.07 -4.94
CA HIS A 312 -17.21 10.77 -6.07
C HIS A 312 -17.62 11.97 -6.89
N SER A 313 -17.49 13.17 -6.33
CA SER A 313 -17.84 14.40 -7.00
C SER A 313 -16.61 15.29 -7.09
N GLN A 314 -16.63 16.43 -6.41
CA GLN A 314 -15.53 17.37 -6.25
C GLN A 314 -15.73 18.14 -4.96
N PHE A 315 -14.72 18.90 -4.56
CA PHE A 315 -14.90 19.92 -3.53
C PHE A 315 -15.96 20.93 -3.97
N ARG A 316 -16.85 21.30 -3.05
CA ARG A 316 -17.86 22.33 -3.27
C ARG A 316 -17.59 23.52 -2.35
N PRO A 317 -17.66 24.76 -2.86
CA PRO A 317 -17.45 25.93 -2.01
C PRO A 317 -18.52 25.99 -0.93
N GLY A 318 -18.09 26.24 0.30
CA GLY A 318 -18.98 26.63 1.38
C GLY A 318 -19.55 28.04 1.11
N LYS A 319 -20.72 28.33 1.67
CA LYS A 319 -21.35 29.65 1.58
C LYS A 319 -20.81 30.66 2.59
N ASN A 320 -20.29 30.17 3.71
CA ASN A 320 -19.88 30.95 4.87
C ASN A 320 -18.46 30.55 5.30
N GLY A 321 -17.79 31.45 6.02
CA GLY A 321 -16.50 31.21 6.67
C GLY A 321 -15.76 32.51 6.94
N TRP A 322 -14.63 32.44 7.64
CA TRP A 322 -13.82 33.62 8.00
C TRP A 322 -13.32 34.40 6.78
N LEU A 323 -13.17 33.72 5.64
CA LEU A 323 -12.73 34.26 4.35
C LEU A 323 -13.85 34.34 3.31
N GLY A 324 -15.11 34.28 3.76
CA GLY A 324 -16.29 34.25 2.90
C GLY A 324 -16.52 32.89 2.23
N ALA A 325 -17.27 32.88 1.13
CA ALA A 325 -17.50 31.67 0.35
C ALA A 325 -16.20 31.11 -0.24
N GLY A 326 -16.10 29.79 -0.37
CA GLY A 326 -14.91 29.13 -0.94
C GLY A 326 -14.66 27.73 -0.39
N VAL A 327 -13.61 27.09 -0.89
CA VAL A 327 -13.11 25.80 -0.35
C VAL A 327 -11.90 26.08 0.53
N TYR A 328 -11.97 25.64 1.78
CA TYR A 328 -11.00 25.99 2.82
C TYR A 328 -9.95 24.90 3.00
N PHE A 329 -8.70 25.35 3.12
CA PHE A 329 -7.56 24.52 3.46
C PHE A 329 -6.75 25.20 4.57
N ALA A 330 -6.09 24.39 5.37
CA ALA A 330 -5.07 24.83 6.31
C ALA A 330 -3.67 24.57 5.74
N ARG A 331 -2.70 25.31 6.27
CA ARG A 331 -1.27 25.15 5.95
C ARG A 331 -0.64 23.89 6.56
N SER A 332 -1.20 23.40 7.65
CA SER A 332 -0.79 22.17 8.33
C SER A 332 -2.02 21.37 8.81
N ILE A 333 -1.80 20.13 9.23
CA ILE A 333 -2.85 19.24 9.74
C ILE A 333 -3.33 19.71 11.12
N GLU A 334 -2.44 20.22 11.96
CA GLU A 334 -2.80 20.84 13.24
C GLU A 334 -3.75 22.01 13.03
N GLY A 335 -3.53 22.75 11.94
CA GLY A 335 -4.41 23.80 11.48
C GLY A 335 -5.83 23.32 11.18
N THR A 336 -6.08 22.06 10.83
CA THR A 336 -7.44 21.57 10.55
C THR A 336 -8.19 21.06 11.79
N ILE A 337 -7.50 20.89 12.93
CA ILE A 337 -8.09 20.35 14.16
C ILE A 337 -9.20 21.26 14.67
N GLY A 338 -10.36 20.67 14.94
CA GLY A 338 -11.55 21.38 15.44
C GLY A 338 -12.32 22.19 14.38
N LYS A 339 -11.95 22.09 13.09
CA LYS A 339 -12.64 22.79 11.99
C LYS A 339 -13.66 21.95 11.24
N ALA A 340 -13.59 20.62 11.36
CA ALA A 340 -14.62 19.75 10.85
C ALA A 340 -15.95 20.06 11.55
N LYS A 341 -17.07 20.01 10.81
CA LYS A 341 -18.41 20.19 11.40
C LYS A 341 -18.81 19.06 12.34
N SER A 342 -18.14 17.91 12.21
CA SER A 342 -18.28 16.70 13.02
C SER A 342 -17.02 16.49 13.89
N SER A 343 -16.91 15.32 14.54
CA SER A 343 -15.68 14.87 15.20
C SER A 343 -14.45 14.73 14.28
N GLY A 344 -14.57 15.06 12.98
CA GLY A 344 -13.55 14.81 11.97
C GLY A 344 -13.54 13.34 11.55
N GLY A 345 -12.37 12.82 11.21
CA GLY A 345 -12.20 11.40 10.85
C GLY A 345 -11.70 11.14 9.44
N ALA A 346 -11.63 12.18 8.59
CA ALA A 346 -11.00 12.09 7.29
C ALA A 346 -10.15 13.33 7.00
N THR A 347 -8.96 13.10 6.45
CA THR A 347 -8.02 14.16 6.05
C THR A 347 -7.73 14.05 4.56
N ILE A 348 -7.90 15.17 3.86
CA ILE A 348 -7.59 15.33 2.44
C ILE A 348 -6.35 16.22 2.33
N ILE A 349 -5.36 15.76 1.58
CA ILE A 349 -4.12 16.47 1.31
C ILE A 349 -4.12 16.80 -0.19
N ALA A 350 -4.15 18.09 -0.51
CA ALA A 350 -4.37 18.58 -1.85
C ALA A 350 -3.18 19.40 -2.36
N GLU A 351 -2.84 19.23 -3.63
CA GLU A 351 -1.93 20.10 -4.36
C GLU A 351 -2.75 21.19 -5.06
N ILE A 352 -2.44 22.45 -4.74
CA ILE A 352 -3.29 23.60 -5.05
C ILE A 352 -2.50 24.64 -5.83
N ARG A 353 -3.07 25.08 -6.94
CA ARG A 353 -2.70 26.30 -7.67
C ARG A 353 -3.29 27.49 -6.95
N MET A 354 -2.43 28.26 -6.31
CA MET A 354 -2.87 29.40 -5.50
C MET A 354 -3.29 30.61 -6.36
N GLY A 355 -2.81 30.70 -7.59
CA GLY A 355 -3.15 31.81 -8.50
C GLY A 355 -2.78 33.18 -7.92
N LYS A 356 -3.61 34.20 -8.20
CA LYS A 356 -3.48 35.52 -7.57
C LYS A 356 -4.02 35.47 -6.14
N VAL A 357 -3.18 35.80 -5.16
CA VAL A 357 -3.50 35.64 -3.73
C VAL A 357 -3.70 36.98 -3.03
N TYR A 358 -4.84 37.12 -2.35
CA TYR A 358 -5.10 38.21 -1.42
C TYR A 358 -4.63 37.80 -0.02
N HIS A 359 -3.73 38.57 0.58
CA HIS A 359 -3.24 38.30 1.94
C HIS A 359 -3.99 39.15 2.96
N VAL A 360 -4.40 38.52 4.07
CA VAL A 360 -5.04 39.22 5.17
C VAL A 360 -4.53 38.69 6.51
N ASP A 361 -4.19 39.58 7.44
CA ASP A 361 -3.91 39.18 8.81
C ASP A 361 -5.21 38.92 9.57
N ARG A 362 -5.26 37.81 10.32
CA ARG A 362 -6.42 37.42 11.15
C ARG A 362 -6.86 38.54 12.09
N ASP A 363 -5.89 39.26 12.62
CA ASP A 363 -6.08 40.37 13.57
C ASP A 363 -6.83 41.55 12.94
N HIS A 364 -6.73 41.73 11.62
CA HIS A 364 -7.48 42.76 10.89
C HIS A 364 -8.95 42.38 10.69
N ILE A 365 -9.31 41.09 10.74
CA ILE A 365 -10.68 40.62 10.49
C ILE A 365 -11.38 40.07 11.74
N THR A 366 -10.72 40.07 12.89
CA THR A 366 -11.32 39.61 14.15
C THR A 366 -11.97 40.79 14.87
N LYS A 367 -13.32 40.85 14.92
CA LYS A 367 -14.10 41.99 15.43
C LYS A 367 -13.69 42.53 16.80
N ASN A 368 -13.21 41.65 17.69
CA ASN A 368 -12.85 42.01 19.07
C ASN A 368 -11.34 42.28 19.24
N HIS A 369 -10.57 42.31 18.16
CA HIS A 369 -9.12 42.52 18.21
C HIS A 369 -8.78 44.03 18.06
N PRO A 370 -7.77 44.57 18.76
CA PRO A 370 -7.40 45.99 18.66
C PRO A 370 -7.09 46.47 17.23
N ASN A 371 -6.54 45.58 16.40
CA ASN A 371 -6.21 45.88 15.01
C ASN A 371 -7.36 45.65 14.02
N PHE A 372 -8.60 45.44 14.50
CA PHE A 372 -9.74 45.17 13.64
C PHE A 372 -9.98 46.29 12.62
N LYS A 373 -10.16 45.93 11.36
CA LYS A 373 -10.46 46.83 10.24
C LYS A 373 -11.77 46.39 9.60
N LYS A 374 -12.85 47.13 9.90
CA LYS A 374 -14.22 46.80 9.45
C LYS A 374 -14.32 46.59 7.94
N GLU A 375 -13.71 47.48 7.15
CA GLU A 375 -13.73 47.41 5.68
C GLU A 375 -13.07 46.13 5.15
N ILE A 376 -11.93 45.73 5.73
CA ILE A 376 -11.23 44.49 5.35
C ILE A 376 -12.08 43.28 5.73
N HIS A 377 -12.64 43.27 6.94
CA HIS A 377 -13.55 42.20 7.37
C HIS A 377 -14.73 42.06 6.42
N GLU A 378 -15.39 43.16 6.05
CA GLU A 378 -16.53 43.12 5.12
C GLU A 378 -16.12 42.64 3.73
N TYR A 379 -14.99 43.12 3.19
CA TYR A 379 -14.44 42.68 1.91
C TYR A 379 -14.15 41.16 1.89
N VAL A 380 -13.54 40.66 2.97
CA VAL A 380 -13.15 39.25 3.09
C VAL A 380 -14.35 38.35 3.38
N HIS A 381 -15.17 38.69 4.37
CA HIS A 381 -16.30 37.88 4.82
C HIS A 381 -17.42 37.77 3.78
N HIS A 382 -17.60 38.77 2.92
CA HIS A 382 -18.54 38.71 1.80
C HIS A 382 -17.92 38.16 0.50
N ALA A 383 -16.70 37.60 0.58
CA ALA A 383 -15.98 37.04 -0.55
C ALA A 383 -15.77 38.00 -1.74
N ALA A 384 -15.74 39.32 -1.50
CA ALA A 384 -15.55 40.32 -2.55
C ALA A 384 -14.17 40.18 -3.25
N TRP A 385 -13.18 39.63 -2.55
CA TRP A 385 -11.87 39.27 -3.09
C TRP A 385 -11.94 38.33 -4.30
N GLN A 386 -12.99 37.51 -4.44
CA GLN A 386 -13.11 36.56 -5.56
C GLN A 386 -13.24 37.23 -6.92
N THR A 387 -13.53 38.53 -6.97
CA THR A 387 -13.60 39.30 -8.22
C THR A 387 -12.22 39.49 -8.86
N GLU A 388 -11.19 39.64 -8.03
CA GLU A 388 -9.84 39.97 -8.46
C GLU A 388 -8.82 38.86 -8.17
N TYR A 389 -9.06 38.05 -7.14
CA TYR A 389 -8.13 37.04 -6.62
C TYR A 389 -8.69 35.62 -6.76
N ASP A 390 -7.80 34.66 -6.90
CA ASP A 390 -8.14 33.22 -6.95
C ASP A 390 -8.15 32.59 -5.55
N THR A 391 -7.35 33.15 -4.63
CA THR A 391 -7.21 32.65 -3.27
C THR A 391 -7.16 33.80 -2.27
N CYS A 392 -7.85 33.65 -1.14
CA CYS A 392 -7.67 34.48 0.03
C CYS A 392 -6.87 33.71 1.08
N TYR A 393 -5.75 34.27 1.54
CA TYR A 393 -4.83 33.64 2.49
C TYR A 393 -4.79 34.43 3.79
N MET A 394 -5.25 33.80 4.87
CA MET A 394 -5.24 34.34 6.22
C MET A 394 -3.93 34.01 6.94
N ILE A 395 -3.24 35.05 7.36
CA ILE A 395 -2.05 34.97 8.20
C ILE A 395 -2.49 35.00 9.65
N HIS A 396 -2.18 33.95 10.38
CA HIS A 396 -2.46 33.80 11.80
C HIS A 396 -1.20 34.15 12.63
N HIS A 397 -1.35 34.59 13.88
CA HIS A 397 -0.19 34.83 14.76
C HIS A 397 0.58 33.52 15.01
N ASP A 398 -0.14 32.44 15.32
CA ASP A 398 0.34 31.06 15.27
C ASP A 398 0.44 30.53 13.82
N ALA A 399 1.66 30.27 13.36
CA ALA A 399 1.98 29.81 12.00
C ALA A 399 1.32 28.47 11.61
N PHE A 400 0.95 27.62 12.56
CA PHE A 400 0.26 26.34 12.30
C PHE A 400 -1.22 26.54 11.95
N ARG A 401 -1.76 27.74 12.21
CA ARG A 401 -3.18 28.06 12.03
C ARG A 401 -3.45 28.96 10.82
N ASP A 402 -2.46 29.17 9.96
CA ASP A 402 -2.68 29.82 8.68
C ASP A 402 -3.71 29.01 7.85
N GLU A 403 -4.65 29.72 7.25
CA GLU A 403 -5.76 29.16 6.48
C GLU A 403 -5.87 29.89 5.14
N PHE A 404 -6.45 29.22 4.15
CA PHE A 404 -6.76 29.87 2.90
C PHE A 404 -8.01 29.28 2.27
N ALA A 405 -8.74 30.15 1.58
CA ALA A 405 -9.94 29.78 0.82
C ALA A 405 -9.67 29.97 -0.67
N ILE A 406 -9.91 28.92 -1.45
CA ILE A 406 -9.83 28.98 -2.92
C ILE A 406 -11.22 29.21 -3.51
N ARG A 407 -11.26 29.95 -4.63
CA ARG A 407 -12.49 30.32 -5.33
C ARG A 407 -13.07 29.17 -6.15
N ASP A 408 -12.22 28.46 -6.90
CA ASP A 408 -12.64 27.48 -7.91
C ASP A 408 -11.84 26.18 -7.76
N ALA A 409 -12.41 25.21 -7.06
CA ALA A 409 -11.77 23.92 -6.80
C ALA A 409 -11.47 23.13 -8.07
N ASP A 410 -12.32 23.20 -9.09
CA ASP A 410 -12.16 22.45 -10.33
C ASP A 410 -10.92 22.93 -11.12
N LYS A 411 -10.61 24.23 -11.02
CA LYS A 411 -9.41 24.81 -11.67
C LYS A 411 -8.16 24.76 -10.80
N GLN A 412 -8.32 24.97 -9.49
CA GLN A 412 -7.19 25.20 -8.59
C GLN A 412 -6.67 23.92 -7.94
N ILE A 413 -7.50 22.90 -7.71
CA ILE A 413 -7.03 21.63 -7.17
C ILE A 413 -6.45 20.80 -8.31
N VAL A 414 -5.14 20.55 -8.25
CA VAL A 414 -4.45 19.76 -9.27
C VAL A 414 -4.75 18.29 -9.06
N LYS A 415 -4.51 17.82 -7.84
CA LYS A 415 -4.77 16.46 -7.39
C LYS A 415 -4.79 16.39 -5.87
N TRP A 416 -5.34 15.31 -5.33
CA TRP A 416 -5.41 15.11 -3.90
C TRP A 416 -5.43 13.62 -3.52
N VAL A 417 -4.96 13.34 -2.31
CA VAL A 417 -5.06 12.03 -1.64
C VAL A 417 -5.89 12.15 -0.38
N MET A 418 -6.50 11.05 0.03
CA MET A 418 -7.37 11.03 1.20
C MET A 418 -6.97 9.92 2.16
N VAL A 419 -7.06 10.22 3.45
CA VAL A 419 -6.87 9.29 4.55
C VAL A 419 -8.16 9.32 5.38
N ILE A 420 -8.73 8.16 5.65
CA ILE A 420 -9.82 8.01 6.63
C ILE A 420 -9.22 7.34 7.86
N ASP A 421 -9.49 7.90 9.04
CA ASP A 421 -9.04 7.39 10.32
C ASP A 421 -9.63 5.99 10.57
N GLN A 422 -8.80 5.10 11.13
CA GLN A 422 -9.10 3.70 11.34
C GLN A 422 -10.42 3.48 12.12
N GLN A 423 -10.77 4.37 13.04
CA GLN A 423 -12.00 4.23 13.83
C GLN A 423 -13.28 4.37 12.98
N PHE A 424 -13.16 4.96 11.79
CA PHE A 424 -14.26 5.15 10.84
C PHE A 424 -14.16 4.23 9.61
N ASP A 425 -13.18 3.34 9.57
CA ASP A 425 -12.95 2.45 8.44
C ASP A 425 -12.80 1.00 8.89
N SER A 426 -13.94 0.32 9.01
CA SER A 426 -14.01 -1.08 9.43
C SER A 426 -13.15 -2.01 8.55
N LYS A 427 -12.83 -1.60 7.32
CA LYS A 427 -11.96 -2.38 6.42
C LYS A 427 -10.58 -2.62 7.04
N VAL A 428 -10.07 -1.68 7.84
CA VAL A 428 -8.79 -1.82 8.53
C VAL A 428 -8.80 -3.03 9.46
N GLU A 429 -9.87 -3.20 10.23
CA GLU A 429 -10.06 -4.36 11.12
C GLU A 429 -10.44 -5.62 10.35
N ASP A 430 -11.36 -5.50 9.39
CA ASP A 430 -11.84 -6.61 8.57
C ASP A 430 -10.70 -7.27 7.79
N TYR A 431 -9.67 -6.52 7.40
CA TYR A 431 -8.51 -7.06 6.69
C TYR A 431 -7.30 -7.29 7.61
N GLU A 432 -7.43 -7.04 8.92
CA GLU A 432 -6.34 -7.11 9.91
C GLU A 432 -5.11 -6.26 9.51
N LEU A 433 -5.32 -5.14 8.81
CA LEU A 433 -4.23 -4.34 8.22
C LEU A 433 -3.28 -3.77 9.28
N ILE A 434 -3.75 -3.55 10.51
CA ILE A 434 -2.91 -3.12 11.64
C ILE A 434 -1.78 -4.13 11.90
N THR A 435 -2.07 -5.43 11.80
CA THR A 435 -1.05 -6.48 12.04
C THR A 435 -0.06 -6.61 10.90
N GLU A 436 -0.41 -6.08 9.74
CA GLU A 436 0.37 -6.21 8.53
C GLU A 436 1.60 -5.29 8.53
N PHE A 437 1.46 -4.11 9.13
CA PHE A 437 2.51 -3.11 9.24
C PHE A 437 3.20 -3.12 10.61
N ASP A 438 2.92 -4.12 11.45
CA ASP A 438 3.57 -4.21 12.75
C ASP A 438 5.08 -4.48 12.64
N THR A 439 5.80 -4.18 13.71
CA THR A 439 7.26 -4.28 13.80
C THR A 439 7.77 -5.71 13.95
N THR A 440 6.95 -6.75 13.73
CA THR A 440 7.41 -8.14 13.83
C THR A 440 8.57 -8.38 12.87
N LYS A 441 9.78 -8.43 13.44
CA LYS A 441 11.00 -8.71 12.70
C LYS A 441 10.96 -10.16 12.28
N CYS A 442 10.81 -10.40 10.98
CA CYS A 442 11.43 -11.57 10.40
C CYS A 442 12.92 -11.20 10.36
N PHE A 443 13.82 -12.01 10.90
CA PHE A 443 15.27 -11.79 10.83
C PHE A 443 15.76 -11.91 9.38
N CYS A 444 15.16 -11.16 8.46
CA CYS A 444 15.55 -11.08 7.07
C CYS A 444 16.95 -10.47 7.01
N ILE A 445 17.82 -11.13 6.26
CA ILE A 445 19.18 -10.70 5.96
C ILE A 445 19.14 -9.42 5.12
#